data_AF-A0A1Q6U941-F1
#
_entry.id   AF-A0A1Q6U941-F1
#
_cell.length_a   1.000
_cell.length_b   1.000
_cell.length_c   1.000
_cell.angle_alpha   90.00
_cell.angle_beta   90.00
_cell.angle_gamma   90.00
#
_symmetry.space_group_name_H-M   'P 1'
#
loop_
_entity.id
_entity.type
_entity.pdbx_description
1 polymer ?
#
loop_
_entity_poly.entity_id
_entity_poly.type
_entity_poly.pdbx_seq_one_letter_code
_entity_poly.pdbx_strand_id
1 'polypeptide(L)'
;MKNILLLCCLFSFQAFAYEKHCENENATVIARLEKELDDCKGNYDVVSSEALIQAHRASARCMIDVADKLFDNFYVKNNKQVKAHFKNLTKSIYDYFYDNMLASDFAAENHMAAVYSESAEAEATYYIREAVRKYIHNIKAECEEKSF
;
A
#
# COMPACT_ATOMS: atom_id res chain seq x y z
N MET A 1 8.62 23.29 -24.68
CA MET A 1 9.07 22.25 -23.73
C MET A 1 9.36 22.91 -22.38
N LYS A 2 8.32 23.24 -21.61
CA LYS A 2 8.45 24.03 -20.37
C LYS A 2 7.77 23.37 -19.16
N ASN A 3 7.28 22.13 -19.32
CA ASN A 3 6.43 21.46 -18.34
C ASN A 3 7.03 20.19 -17.72
N ILE A 4 8.31 19.88 -17.96
CA ILE A 4 8.96 18.67 -17.39
C ILE A 4 9.56 18.95 -16.00
N LEU A 5 9.74 20.23 -15.62
CA LEU A 5 10.35 20.58 -14.33
C LEU A 5 9.42 20.47 -13.11
N LEU A 6 8.12 20.18 -13.29
CA LEU A 6 7.18 20.10 -12.17
C LEU A 6 7.05 18.69 -11.57
N LEU A 7 7.58 17.65 -12.22
CA LEU A 7 7.51 16.28 -11.70
C LEU A 7 8.59 15.96 -10.65
N CYS A 8 9.65 16.77 -10.53
CA CYS A 8 10.71 16.54 -9.53
C CYS A 8 10.49 17.30 -8.21
N CYS A 9 9.55 18.25 -8.14
CA CYS A 9 9.33 19.07 -6.95
C CYS A 9 8.25 18.54 -6.00
N LEU A 10 7.50 17.50 -6.37
CA LEU A 10 6.46 16.90 -5.52
C LEU A 10 6.98 15.84 -4.54
N PHE A 11 8.28 15.53 -4.55
CA PHE A 11 8.93 14.71 -3.51
C PHE A 11 9.29 15.49 -2.24
N SER A 12 8.90 16.76 -2.13
CA SER A 12 8.75 17.40 -0.83
C SER A 12 7.36 17.11 -0.29
N PHE A 13 7.10 15.83 0.01
CA PHE A 13 6.06 15.50 0.99
C PHE A 13 6.50 16.16 2.28
N GLN A 14 6.00 17.37 2.53
CA GLN A 14 5.97 17.95 3.85
C GLN A 14 5.41 16.88 4.75
N ALA A 15 6.27 16.40 5.64
CA ALA A 15 5.99 15.39 6.62
C ALA A 15 4.60 15.65 7.18
N PHE A 16 3.67 14.71 6.98
CA PHE A 16 2.60 14.54 7.94
C PHE A 16 3.30 14.08 9.22
N ALA A 17 3.85 15.05 9.94
CA ALA A 17 4.63 14.82 11.12
C ALA A 17 3.79 14.00 12.07
N TYR A 18 4.31 12.82 12.43
CA TYR A 18 3.74 12.00 13.47
C TYR A 18 3.52 12.83 14.73
N GLU A 19 2.31 12.80 15.28
CA GLU A 19 1.91 13.73 16.34
C GLU A 19 2.00 13.16 17.75
N LYS A 20 2.06 11.84 17.90
CA LYS A 20 2.20 11.19 19.21
C LYS A 20 3.68 11.03 19.54
N HIS A 21 4.09 11.31 20.78
CA HIS A 21 5.48 11.06 21.20
C HIS A 21 5.72 9.55 21.37
N CYS A 22 6.87 9.06 20.92
CA CYS A 22 7.27 7.65 20.91
C CYS A 22 7.52 7.10 22.31
N GLU A 23 6.44 6.82 23.04
CA GLU A 23 6.49 6.06 24.29
C GLU A 23 6.69 4.56 24.00
N ASN A 24 7.12 3.79 25.01
CA ASN A 24 7.34 2.33 24.89
C ASN A 24 6.12 1.56 24.35
N GLU A 25 4.91 2.07 24.58
CA GLU A 25 3.66 1.51 24.04
C GLU A 25 3.63 1.56 22.50
N ASN A 26 4.21 2.60 21.89
CA ASN A 26 4.23 2.77 20.44
C ASN A 26 5.16 1.75 19.76
N ALA A 27 6.31 1.42 20.36
CA ALA A 27 7.20 0.39 19.82
C ALA A 27 6.50 -0.98 19.76
N THR A 28 5.68 -1.29 20.77
CA THR A 28 4.86 -2.51 20.80
C THR A 28 3.75 -2.49 19.75
N VAL A 29 3.17 -1.32 19.47
CA VAL A 29 2.18 -1.16 18.39
C VAL A 29 2.83 -1.31 17.01
N ILE A 30 4.00 -0.70 16.77
CA ILE A 30 4.73 -0.81 15.50
C ILE A 30 5.07 -2.28 15.19
N ALA A 31 5.69 -3.00 16.14
CA ALA A 31 6.05 -4.40 15.95
C ALA A 31 4.82 -5.30 15.67
N ARG A 32 3.67 -4.97 16.27
CA ARG A 32 2.41 -5.66 16.01
C ARG A 32 1.91 -5.40 14.59
N LEU A 33 1.93 -4.15 14.15
CA LEU A 33 1.52 -3.77 12.79
C LEU A 33 2.45 -4.37 11.72
N GLU A 34 3.77 -4.44 11.98
CA GLU A 34 4.74 -5.15 11.14
C GLU A 34 4.35 -6.62 10.99
N LYS A 35 4.06 -7.29 12.11
CA LYS A 35 3.63 -8.69 12.10
C LYS A 35 2.29 -8.88 11.39
N GLU A 36 1.29 -8.04 11.67
CA GLU A 36 -0.01 -8.10 11.00
C GLU A 36 0.13 -7.93 9.49
N LEU A 37 1.00 -7.02 9.03
CA LEU A 37 1.30 -6.86 7.61
C LEU A 37 1.97 -8.10 7.02
N ASP A 38 2.88 -8.71 7.76
CA ASP A 38 3.55 -9.94 7.34
C ASP A 38 2.60 -11.14 7.27
N ASP A 39 1.57 -11.15 8.13
CA ASP A 39 0.51 -12.16 8.19
C ASP A 39 -0.58 -11.95 7.12
N CYS A 40 -0.62 -10.80 6.42
CA CYS A 40 -1.53 -10.54 5.30
C CYS A 40 -1.20 -11.34 4.01
N LYS A 41 -0.91 -12.65 4.13
CA LYS A 41 -0.59 -13.53 3.00
C LYS A 41 -1.89 -14.04 2.36
N GLY A 42 -1.95 -13.97 1.03
CA GLY A 42 -3.01 -14.64 0.27
C GLY A 42 -2.80 -16.16 0.28
N ASN A 43 -3.90 -16.92 0.20
CA ASN A 43 -3.82 -18.36 -0.05
C ASN A 43 -3.56 -18.59 -1.55
N TYR A 44 -2.29 -18.70 -1.93
CA TYR A 44 -1.87 -18.84 -3.33
C TYR A 44 -1.71 -20.30 -3.78
N ASP A 45 -1.96 -21.29 -2.91
CA ASP A 45 -1.94 -22.72 -3.24
C ASP A 45 -3.22 -23.17 -3.99
N VAL A 46 -3.88 -22.24 -4.69
CA VAL A 46 -5.15 -22.45 -5.40
C VAL A 46 -4.91 -22.55 -6.91
N VAL A 47 -5.73 -23.36 -7.60
CA VAL A 47 -5.45 -23.81 -8.97
C VAL A 47 -6.14 -23.01 -10.08
N SER A 48 -6.90 -21.95 -9.76
CA SER A 48 -7.60 -21.14 -10.78
C SER A 48 -7.24 -19.65 -10.66
N SER A 49 -7.19 -18.97 -11.82
CA SER A 49 -6.92 -17.52 -11.86
C SER A 49 -7.96 -16.72 -11.07
N GLU A 50 -9.23 -17.13 -11.07
CA GLU A 50 -10.25 -16.46 -10.24
C GLU A 50 -9.95 -16.61 -8.74
N ALA A 51 -9.55 -17.81 -8.30
CA ALA A 51 -9.19 -18.01 -6.89
C ALA A 51 -7.95 -17.20 -6.49
N LEU A 52 -6.96 -17.12 -7.39
CA LEU A 52 -5.76 -16.28 -7.19
C LEU A 52 -6.11 -14.80 -7.13
N ILE A 53 -6.96 -14.29 -8.04
CA ILE A 53 -7.48 -12.91 -8.01
C ILE A 53 -8.13 -12.62 -6.67
N GLN A 54 -9.00 -13.51 -6.17
CA GLN A 54 -9.64 -13.32 -4.87
C GLN A 54 -8.66 -13.38 -3.70
N ALA A 55 -7.63 -14.23 -3.77
CA ALA A 55 -6.56 -14.30 -2.78
C ALA A 55 -5.75 -13.00 -2.72
N HIS A 56 -5.38 -12.42 -3.87
CA HIS A 56 -4.72 -11.11 -3.97
C HIS A 56 -5.59 -10.00 -3.39
N ARG A 57 -6.86 -9.93 -3.77
CA ARG A 57 -7.81 -8.95 -3.20
C ARG A 57 -7.95 -9.08 -1.69
N ALA A 58 -8.01 -10.30 -1.15
CA ALA A 58 -8.10 -10.53 0.29
C ALA A 58 -6.81 -10.08 1.00
N SER A 59 -5.65 -10.39 0.42
CA SER A 59 -4.34 -9.94 0.91
C SER A 59 -4.24 -8.41 0.91
N ALA A 60 -4.61 -7.74 -0.18
CA ALA A 60 -4.63 -6.28 -0.28
C ALA A 60 -5.59 -5.62 0.72
N ARG A 61 -6.80 -6.18 0.92
CA ARG A 61 -7.73 -5.69 1.95
C ARG A 61 -7.12 -5.76 3.35
N CYS A 62 -6.48 -6.88 3.69
CA CYS A 62 -5.76 -7.01 4.97
C CYS A 62 -4.69 -5.93 5.13
N MET A 63 -3.90 -5.66 4.08
CA MET A 63 -2.87 -4.60 4.11
C MET A 63 -3.48 -3.21 4.30
N ILE A 64 -4.61 -2.93 3.65
CA ILE A 64 -5.34 -1.67 3.82
C ILE A 64 -5.86 -1.54 5.26
N ASP A 65 -6.37 -2.61 5.86
CA ASP A 65 -6.80 -2.61 7.27
C ASP A 65 -5.63 -2.33 8.23
N VAL A 66 -4.44 -2.87 7.93
CA VAL A 66 -3.21 -2.55 8.68
C VAL A 66 -2.84 -1.07 8.53
N ALA A 67 -2.94 -0.52 7.32
CA ALA A 67 -2.73 0.91 7.08
C ALA A 67 -3.71 1.78 7.87
N ASP A 68 -4.99 1.39 7.90
CA ASP A 68 -6.02 2.13 8.65
C ASP A 68 -5.72 2.13 10.16
N LYS A 69 -5.32 0.99 10.73
CA LYS A 69 -4.87 0.90 12.12
C LYS A 69 -3.64 1.76 12.37
N LEU A 70 -2.68 1.76 11.45
CA LEU A 70 -1.49 2.61 11.52
C LEU A 70 -1.91 4.09 11.55
N PHE A 71 -2.80 4.52 10.66
CA PHE A 71 -3.26 5.91 10.63
C PHE A 71 -4.04 6.31 11.88
N ASP A 72 -4.83 5.41 12.46
CA ASP A 72 -5.55 5.68 13.72
C ASP A 72 -4.61 5.81 14.93
N ASN A 73 -3.53 5.02 14.96
CA ASN A 73 -2.58 5.06 16.06
C ASN A 73 -1.63 6.25 15.94
N PHE A 74 -1.19 6.56 14.72
CA PHE A 74 -0.06 7.46 14.51
C PHE A 74 -0.46 8.84 13.97
N TYR A 75 -1.51 8.97 13.16
CA TYR A 75 -1.85 10.23 12.49
C TYR A 75 -3.05 10.96 13.12
N VAL A 76 -3.11 11.05 14.45
CA VAL A 76 -4.33 11.42 15.20
C VAL A 76 -5.09 12.66 14.67
N LYS A 77 -4.44 13.81 14.40
CA LYS A 77 -5.17 14.99 13.88
C LYS A 77 -5.50 14.91 12.39
N ASN A 78 -4.68 14.22 11.59
CA ASN A 78 -4.83 14.16 10.14
C ASN A 78 -5.39 12.82 9.63
N ASN A 79 -5.83 11.92 10.52
CA ASN A 79 -6.13 10.53 10.19
C ASN A 79 -7.13 10.40 9.03
N LYS A 80 -8.19 11.21 9.03
CA LYS A 80 -9.23 11.21 8.01
C LYS A 80 -8.66 11.57 6.64
N GLN A 81 -7.78 12.57 6.59
CA GLN A 81 -7.14 13.00 5.35
C GLN A 81 -6.16 11.94 4.85
N VAL A 82 -5.30 11.42 5.73
CA VAL A 82 -4.30 10.40 5.36
C VAL A 82 -4.98 9.11 4.89
N LYS A 83 -6.03 8.65 5.56
CA LYS A 83 -6.86 7.51 5.13
C LYS A 83 -7.48 7.74 3.75
N ALA A 84 -8.03 8.93 3.50
CA ALA A 84 -8.59 9.27 2.19
C ALA A 84 -7.53 9.28 1.09
N HIS A 85 -6.34 9.83 1.37
CA HIS A 85 -5.23 9.83 0.42
C HIS A 85 -4.70 8.42 0.15
N PHE A 86 -4.57 7.59 1.19
CA PHE A 86 -4.15 6.21 1.04
C PHE A 86 -5.15 5.39 0.22
N LYS A 87 -6.45 5.57 0.46
CA LYS A 87 -7.51 4.95 -0.37
C LYS A 87 -7.45 5.39 -1.84
N ASN A 88 -7.13 6.65 -2.10
CA ASN A 88 -6.95 7.12 -3.47
C ASN A 88 -5.70 6.52 -4.11
N LEU A 89 -4.60 6.41 -3.36
CA LEU A 89 -3.38 5.74 -3.81
C LEU A 89 -3.64 4.28 -4.16
N THR A 90 -4.33 3.52 -3.30
CA THR A 90 -4.65 2.10 -3.58
C THR A 90 -5.51 1.96 -4.82
N LYS A 91 -6.51 2.84 -5.01
CA LYS A 91 -7.28 2.91 -6.25
C LYS A 91 -6.40 3.18 -7.46
N SER A 92 -5.51 4.18 -7.39
CA SER A 92 -4.61 4.51 -8.50
C SER A 92 -3.63 3.39 -8.84
N ILE A 93 -3.16 2.63 -7.84
CA ILE A 93 -2.33 1.44 -8.05
C ILE A 93 -3.12 0.40 -8.85
N TYR A 94 -4.35 0.10 -8.44
CA TYR A 94 -5.22 -0.82 -9.18
C TYR A 94 -5.49 -0.34 -10.60
N ASP A 95 -5.93 0.91 -10.77
CA ASP A 95 -6.20 1.50 -12.08
C ASP A 95 -4.97 1.37 -12.99
N TYR A 96 -3.77 1.70 -12.48
CA TYR A 96 -2.53 1.60 -13.25
C TYR A 96 -2.24 0.18 -13.73
N PHE A 97 -2.31 -0.84 -12.87
CA PHE A 97 -2.00 -2.21 -13.29
C PHE A 97 -3.07 -2.80 -14.18
N TYR A 98 -4.34 -2.53 -13.90
CA TYR A 98 -5.44 -2.99 -14.74
C TYR A 98 -5.40 -2.34 -16.13
N ASP A 99 -5.14 -1.05 -16.22
CA ASP A 99 -5.00 -0.37 -17.52
C ASP A 99 -3.79 -0.92 -18.30
N ASN A 100 -2.63 -1.06 -17.65
CA ASN A 100 -1.43 -1.58 -18.34
C ASN A 100 -1.57 -3.05 -18.77
N MET A 101 -2.27 -3.87 -18.00
CA MET A 101 -2.35 -5.32 -18.29
C MET A 101 -3.57 -5.71 -19.11
N LEU A 102 -4.70 -5.00 -18.98
CA LEU A 102 -5.92 -5.30 -19.74
C LEU A 102 -6.11 -4.42 -20.97
N ALA A 103 -5.64 -3.17 -20.94
CA ALA A 103 -5.75 -2.27 -22.08
C ALA A 103 -4.50 -2.26 -22.97
N SER A 104 -3.46 -3.03 -22.63
CA SER A 104 -2.33 -3.24 -23.55
C SER A 104 -2.66 -4.25 -24.63
N ASP A 105 -2.00 -4.09 -25.79
CA ASP A 105 -2.12 -4.97 -26.96
C ASP A 105 -1.90 -6.47 -26.61
N PHE A 106 -1.16 -6.75 -25.52
CA PHE A 106 -0.92 -8.09 -24.98
C PHE A 106 -2.19 -8.87 -24.60
N ALA A 107 -3.17 -8.22 -23.96
CA ALA A 107 -4.41 -8.88 -23.56
C ALA A 107 -5.39 -9.01 -24.73
N ALA A 108 -5.37 -8.04 -25.66
CA ALA A 108 -6.25 -8.00 -26.82
C ALA A 108 -5.95 -9.14 -27.83
N GLU A 109 -4.68 -9.52 -27.99
CA GLU A 109 -4.29 -10.54 -28.97
C GLU A 109 -4.43 -11.99 -28.47
N ASN A 110 -4.37 -12.22 -27.15
CA ASN A 110 -4.14 -13.58 -26.63
C ASN A 110 -5.36 -14.26 -26.00
N HIS A 111 -6.53 -13.63 -25.88
CA HIS A 111 -7.70 -14.17 -25.15
C HIS A 111 -7.40 -14.62 -23.69
N MET A 112 -6.26 -14.21 -23.11
CA MET A 112 -5.75 -14.60 -21.78
C MET A 112 -6.14 -13.59 -20.69
N ALA A 113 -7.33 -12.98 -20.78
CA ALA A 113 -7.76 -11.89 -19.90
C ALA A 113 -7.69 -12.25 -18.40
N ALA A 114 -7.92 -13.53 -18.05
CA ALA A 114 -7.87 -14.00 -16.66
C ALA A 114 -6.44 -14.01 -16.08
N VAL A 115 -5.43 -14.36 -16.87
CA VAL A 115 -4.02 -14.36 -16.42
C VAL A 115 -3.51 -12.93 -16.27
N TYR A 116 -3.84 -12.04 -17.20
CA TYR A 116 -3.49 -10.62 -17.08
C TYR A 116 -4.22 -9.94 -15.92
N SER A 117 -5.47 -10.31 -15.64
CA SER A 117 -6.21 -9.82 -14.46
C SER A 117 -5.56 -10.30 -13.16
N GLU A 118 -5.12 -11.56 -13.12
CA GLU A 118 -4.42 -12.13 -11.97
C GLU A 118 -3.05 -11.47 -11.74
N SER A 119 -2.28 -11.27 -12.81
CA SER A 119 -1.01 -10.53 -12.75
C SER A 119 -1.22 -9.07 -12.26
N ALA A 120 -2.30 -8.41 -12.70
CA ALA A 120 -2.59 -7.04 -12.27
C ALA A 120 -2.91 -6.97 -10.77
N GLU A 121 -3.66 -7.94 -10.27
CA GLU A 121 -3.98 -8.09 -8.85
C GLU A 121 -2.73 -8.41 -8.01
N ALA A 122 -1.84 -9.26 -8.52
CA ALA A 122 -0.58 -9.60 -7.86
C ALA A 122 0.32 -8.37 -7.71
N GLU A 123 0.54 -7.62 -8.80
CA GLU A 123 1.34 -6.39 -8.79
C GLU A 123 0.72 -5.32 -7.89
N ALA A 124 -0.59 -5.08 -8.03
CA ALA A 124 -1.27 -4.10 -7.18
C ALA A 124 -1.13 -4.45 -5.69
N THR A 125 -1.29 -5.73 -5.34
CA THR A 125 -1.12 -6.23 -3.96
C THR A 125 0.31 -5.99 -3.45
N TYR A 126 1.33 -6.24 -4.29
CA TYR A 126 2.72 -5.97 -3.95
C TYR A 126 2.96 -4.48 -3.65
N TYR A 127 2.53 -3.57 -4.53
CA TYR A 127 2.74 -2.13 -4.32
C TYR A 127 1.95 -1.56 -3.14
N ILE A 128 0.76 -2.10 -2.84
CA ILE A 128 0.02 -1.76 -1.62
C ILE A 128 0.82 -2.18 -0.38
N ARG A 129 1.39 -3.40 -0.36
CA ARG A 129 2.24 -3.86 0.75
C ARG A 129 3.43 -2.93 0.97
N GLU A 130 4.13 -2.58 -0.10
CA GLU A 130 5.31 -1.70 -0.03
C GLU A 130 4.96 -0.28 0.44
N ALA A 131 3.80 0.23 0.04
CA ALA A 131 3.30 1.51 0.56
C ALA A 131 3.08 1.44 2.09
N VAL A 132 2.44 0.39 2.61
CA VAL A 132 2.24 0.21 4.06
C VAL A 132 3.57 0.02 4.79
N ARG A 133 4.49 -0.79 4.24
CA ARG A 133 5.85 -0.96 4.78
C ARG A 133 6.58 0.36 4.92
N LYS A 134 6.48 1.23 3.90
CA LYS A 134 7.10 2.55 3.93
C LYS A 134 6.54 3.43 5.04
N TYR A 135 5.22 3.42 5.26
CA TYR A 135 4.61 4.14 6.38
C TYR A 135 5.11 3.63 7.74
N ILE A 136 5.13 2.30 7.95
CA ILE A 136 5.65 1.67 9.17
C ILE A 136 7.12 2.06 9.39
N HIS A 137 7.94 1.94 8.35
CA HIS A 137 9.37 2.26 8.42
C HIS A 137 9.61 3.73 8.79
N ASN A 138 8.88 4.66 8.19
CA ASN A 138 9.01 6.08 8.49
C ASN A 138 8.62 6.39 9.94
N ILE A 139 7.54 5.79 10.46
CA ILE A 139 7.16 5.94 11.87
C ILE A 139 8.25 5.40 12.79
N LYS A 140 8.81 4.23 12.46
CA LYS A 140 9.89 3.63 13.25
C LYS A 140 11.13 4.51 13.27
N ALA A 141 11.56 5.02 12.12
CA ALA A 141 12.71 5.92 12.00
C ALA A 141 12.49 7.22 12.81
N GLU A 142 11.33 7.86 12.69
CA GLU A 142 11.01 9.06 13.49
C GLU A 142 10.97 8.78 15.00
N CYS A 143 10.64 7.55 15.41
CA CYS A 143 10.71 7.14 16.82
C CYS A 143 12.12 6.87 17.33
N GLU A 144 12.99 6.35 16.49
CA GLU A 144 14.41 6.13 16.83
C GLU A 144 15.18 7.45 16.87
N GLU A 145 14.96 8.36 15.91
CA GLU A 145 15.62 9.68 15.85
C GLU A 145 15.32 10.60 17.05
N LYS A 146 14.13 10.48 17.66
CA LYS A 146 13.73 11.28 18.85
C LYS A 146 14.16 10.68 20.19
N SER A 147 14.87 9.55 20.17
CA SER A 147 15.37 8.87 21.38
C SER A 147 16.79 9.31 21.81
N PHE A 148 17.39 10.25 21.08
CA PHE A 148 18.68 10.90 21.36
C PHE A 148 18.50 12.36 21.79
#